data_AF-A0A511NGV8-F1
#
_entry.id   AF-A0A511NGV8-F1
#
_cell.length_a   1.000
_cell.length_b   1.000
_cell.length_c   1.000
_cell.angle_alpha   90.00
_cell.angle_beta   90.00
_cell.angle_gamma   90.00
#
_symmetry.space_group_name_H-M   'P 1'
#
loop_
_entity.id
_entity.type
_entity.pdbx_description
1 polymer ?
#
loop_
_entity_poly.entity_id
_entity_poly.type
_entity_poly.pdbx_seq_one_letter_code
_entity_poly.pdbx_strand_id
1 'polypeptide(L)'
;MKIVLLAMTAFITSSYVNAQSDEGLFEVEYEMNGQELKSFAFSTENCSQSLIVKSWENWVSNKEGSSGFLKKHEANNIKFKNSQDVYKSVISLVDEENGKTTVINTLTDQNGMGFNSNSPEFDKIYTFLQDLAIKTKQSCVRNELKLANENMIRLAKENADVQLKKGNSIKSYLKNNNTLLKLENKKQVLGDKLELIVNQLERESDEKAIDGLMKKKIKTENALRTIEDQVVTLNGKIQTAEENDKGLDSKINQLTSQIQQQRSMSENLKKKYSSIAR
;
A
#
# COMPACT_ATOMS: atom_id res chain seq x y z
N MET A 1 -9.65 43.50 16.21
CA MET A 1 -10.01 44.04 17.53
C MET A 1 -10.98 43.05 18.19
N LYS A 2 -10.57 42.48 19.34
CA LYS A 2 -11.30 41.73 20.40
C LYS A 2 -12.35 40.65 19.99
N ILE A 3 -12.08 39.36 20.20
CA ILE A 3 -12.21 38.56 21.46
C ILE A 3 -13.68 38.39 21.91
N VAL A 4 -14.17 37.15 21.88
CA VAL A 4 -14.82 36.50 23.04
C VAL A 4 -14.37 35.04 23.09
N LEU A 5 -13.50 34.75 24.06
CA LEU A 5 -13.27 33.42 24.63
C LEU A 5 -14.55 32.95 25.30
N LEU A 6 -14.83 31.64 25.27
CA LEU A 6 -15.28 30.98 26.49
C LEU A 6 -14.30 29.85 26.82
N ALA A 7 -13.59 30.07 27.91
CA ALA A 7 -12.75 29.09 28.56
C ALA A 7 -13.63 28.09 29.34
N MET A 8 -13.25 26.82 29.30
CA MET A 8 -13.28 26.01 30.51
C MET A 8 -11.86 25.51 30.75
N THR A 9 -11.17 26.27 31.59
CA THR A 9 -10.03 25.83 32.36
C THR A 9 -10.49 24.78 33.37
N ALA A 10 -9.97 23.56 33.25
CA ALA A 10 -9.64 22.73 34.40
C ALA A 10 -8.22 22.24 34.16
N PHE A 11 -7.28 22.88 34.85
CA PHE A 11 -5.86 22.60 34.79
C PHE A 11 -5.46 22.09 36.19
N ILE A 12 -4.57 21.09 36.17
CA ILE A 12 -3.57 20.74 37.19
C ILE A 12 -3.98 19.63 38.20
N THR A 13 -3.46 18.46 37.85
CA THR A 13 -2.74 17.46 38.67
C THR A 13 -3.52 16.55 39.60
N SER A 14 -3.64 15.30 39.16
CA SER A 14 -3.09 14.18 39.92
C SER A 14 -2.46 13.18 38.96
N SER A 15 -1.15 13.00 39.14
CA SER A 15 -0.45 11.74 38.89
C SER A 15 -0.49 11.21 37.45
N TYR A 16 0.50 11.63 36.66
CA TYR A 16 1.13 10.72 35.71
C TYR A 16 1.67 9.52 36.52
N VAL A 17 0.81 8.54 36.81
CA VAL A 17 1.25 7.22 37.27
C VAL A 17 1.63 6.49 36.00
N ASN A 18 2.93 6.56 35.69
CA ASN A 18 3.63 5.71 34.75
C ASN A 18 2.90 5.45 33.42
N ALA A 19 3.33 6.17 32.37
CA ALA A 19 3.52 5.51 31.08
C ALA A 19 4.57 4.41 31.27
N GLN A 20 4.19 3.31 31.93
CA GLN A 20 5.05 2.19 32.21
C GLN A 20 5.19 1.43 30.90
N SER A 21 6.44 1.31 30.49
CA SER A 21 6.93 0.59 29.34
C SER A 21 6.78 -0.92 29.49
N ASP A 22 5.57 -1.40 29.80
CA ASP A 22 5.23 -2.81 29.67
C ASP A 22 4.13 -2.93 28.63
N GLU A 23 4.44 -3.61 27.53
CA GLU A 23 3.45 -4.02 26.52
C GLU A 23 2.45 -5.06 27.06
N GLY A 24 2.21 -5.09 28.38
CA GLY A 24 1.34 -6.01 29.09
C GLY A 24 -0.02 -5.40 29.46
N LEU A 25 -0.71 -6.10 30.36
CA LEU A 25 -1.95 -5.65 30.99
C LEU A 25 -1.58 -4.93 32.31
N PHE A 26 -2.02 -3.69 32.47
CA PHE A 26 -1.72 -2.85 33.64
C PHE A 26 -3.01 -2.39 34.36
N GLU A 27 -2.90 -2.08 35.65
CA GLU A 27 -4.00 -1.49 36.41
C GLU A 27 -4.15 -0.01 36.07
N VAL A 28 -5.39 0.45 35.97
CA VAL A 28 -5.72 1.85 35.74
C VAL A 28 -6.83 2.29 36.68
N GLU A 29 -6.66 3.47 37.26
CA GLU A 29 -7.68 4.19 38.00
C GLU A 29 -8.23 5.29 37.11
N TYR A 30 -9.56 5.33 36.94
CA TYR A 30 -10.21 6.35 36.12
C TYR A 30 -11.61 6.67 36.63
N GLU A 31 -12.09 7.88 36.34
CA GLU A 31 -13.43 8.31 36.71
C GLU A 31 -14.44 7.96 35.62
N MET A 32 -15.55 7.31 36.01
CA MET A 32 -16.70 7.10 35.13
C MET A 32 -17.98 7.46 35.87
N ASN A 33 -18.77 8.40 35.32
CA ASN A 33 -20.02 8.88 35.91
C ASN A 33 -19.88 9.38 37.36
N GLY A 34 -18.79 10.07 37.70
CA GLY A 34 -18.56 10.59 39.06
C GLY A 34 -18.06 9.56 40.08
N GLN A 35 -17.70 8.35 39.64
CA GLN A 35 -17.13 7.30 40.48
C GLN A 35 -15.71 6.96 40.01
N GLU A 36 -14.76 6.95 40.94
CA GLU A 36 -13.43 6.38 40.70
C GLU A 36 -13.53 4.86 40.60
N LEU A 37 -13.01 4.31 39.51
CA LEU A 37 -13.01 2.88 39.23
C LEU A 37 -11.59 2.38 39.04
N LYS A 38 -11.31 1.22 39.62
CA LYS A 38 -10.11 0.42 39.34
C LYS A 38 -10.44 -0.58 38.23
N SER A 39 -9.57 -0.64 37.24
CA SER A 39 -9.78 -1.47 36.04
C SER A 39 -8.44 -1.95 35.49
N PHE A 40 -8.50 -2.78 34.46
CA PHE A 40 -7.33 -3.28 33.75
C PHE A 40 -7.32 -2.76 32.32
N ALA A 41 -6.16 -2.35 31.87
CA ALA A 41 -5.97 -1.75 30.56
C ALA A 41 -4.72 -2.30 29.85
N PHE A 42 -4.72 -2.14 28.53
CA PHE A 42 -3.55 -2.39 27.69
C PHE A 42 -3.52 -1.37 26.56
N SER A 43 -2.32 -1.02 26.08
CA SER A 43 -2.16 -0.11 24.95
C SER A 43 -1.90 -0.88 23.66
N THR A 44 -2.48 -0.43 22.55
CA THR A 44 -2.18 -0.93 21.20
C THR A 44 -1.78 0.23 20.29
N GLU A 45 -0.80 0.02 19.41
CA GLU A 45 -0.39 1.02 18.43
C GLU A 45 -1.34 1.04 17.23
N ASN A 46 -1.69 2.24 16.74
CA ASN A 46 -2.32 2.53 15.45
C ASN A 46 -3.37 1.48 15.00
N CYS A 47 -4.36 1.21 15.85
CA CYS A 47 -5.40 0.23 15.56
C CYS A 47 -6.75 0.92 15.41
N SER A 48 -7.54 0.50 14.41
CA SER A 48 -8.88 1.07 14.27
C SER A 48 -9.76 0.68 15.46
N GLN A 49 -10.49 1.64 16.00
CA GLN A 49 -11.41 1.40 17.12
C GLN A 49 -12.40 0.27 16.81
N SER A 50 -12.84 0.14 15.56
CA SER A 50 -13.71 -0.96 15.11
C SER A 50 -13.07 -2.35 15.26
N LEU A 51 -11.76 -2.50 15.05
CA LEU A 51 -11.05 -3.77 15.24
C LEU A 51 -10.86 -4.08 16.72
N ILE A 52 -10.58 -3.06 17.53
CA ILE A 52 -10.47 -3.18 18.98
C ILE A 52 -11.81 -3.66 19.56
N VAL A 53 -12.90 -2.95 19.22
CA VAL A 53 -14.26 -3.31 19.67
C VAL A 53 -14.64 -4.71 19.21
N LYS A 54 -14.37 -5.07 17.95
CA LYS A 54 -14.66 -6.43 17.45
C LYS A 54 -13.85 -7.50 18.18
N SER A 55 -12.60 -7.21 18.55
CA SER A 55 -11.78 -8.14 19.33
C SER A 55 -12.37 -8.36 20.72
N TRP A 56 -12.86 -7.28 21.36
CA TRP A 56 -13.58 -7.34 22.62
C TRP A 56 -14.93 -8.07 22.50
N GLU A 57 -15.75 -7.80 21.47
CA GLU A 57 -17.02 -8.50 21.23
C GLU A 57 -16.81 -10.01 21.05
N ASN A 58 -15.79 -10.41 20.28
CA ASN A 58 -15.43 -11.81 20.13
C ASN A 58 -15.00 -12.43 21.47
N TRP A 59 -14.23 -11.69 22.27
CA TRP A 59 -13.84 -12.14 23.60
C TRP A 59 -15.05 -12.32 24.53
N VAL A 60 -15.97 -11.34 24.56
CA VAL A 60 -17.25 -11.41 25.30
C VAL A 60 -18.06 -12.64 24.88
N SER A 61 -18.25 -12.84 23.58
CA SER A 61 -19.01 -13.97 23.04
C SER A 61 -18.39 -15.33 23.42
N ASN A 62 -17.05 -15.43 23.41
CA ASN A 62 -16.33 -16.63 23.85
C ASN A 62 -16.48 -16.92 25.36
N LYS A 63 -17.02 -15.99 26.14
CA LYS A 63 -17.35 -16.14 27.58
C LYS A 63 -18.84 -16.25 27.83
N GLU A 64 -19.61 -16.61 26.81
CA GLU A 64 -21.08 -16.69 26.84
C GLU A 64 -21.76 -15.36 27.19
N GLY A 65 -21.01 -14.26 27.18
CA GLY A 65 -21.52 -12.92 27.42
C GLY A 65 -22.34 -12.43 26.22
N SER A 66 -23.28 -11.54 26.51
CA SER A 66 -24.13 -10.90 25.52
C SER A 66 -23.90 -9.38 25.53
N SER A 67 -23.47 -8.81 24.42
CA SER A 67 -23.53 -7.37 24.18
C SER A 67 -24.90 -7.00 23.63
N GLY A 68 -25.51 -5.95 24.17
CA GLY A 68 -26.80 -5.45 23.70
C GLY A 68 -26.61 -4.42 22.57
N PHE A 69 -27.41 -4.48 21.51
CA PHE A 69 -27.36 -3.52 20.39
C PHE A 69 -27.46 -2.05 20.84
N LEU A 70 -28.18 -1.79 21.93
CA LEU A 70 -28.40 -0.44 22.50
C LEU A 70 -27.21 0.09 23.33
N LYS A 71 -26.29 -0.78 23.78
CA LYS A 71 -25.13 -0.39 24.58
C LYS A 71 -23.84 -0.95 23.98
N LYS A 72 -23.37 -0.30 22.91
CA LYS A 72 -22.27 -0.78 22.04
C LYS A 72 -20.92 -1.06 22.72
N HIS A 73 -20.71 -0.57 23.93
CA HIS A 73 -19.48 -0.78 24.71
C HIS A 73 -19.74 -1.44 26.06
N GLU A 74 -20.90 -2.08 26.22
CA GLU A 74 -21.28 -2.81 27.43
C GLU A 74 -21.74 -4.23 27.06
N ALA A 75 -21.24 -5.20 27.80
CA ALA A 75 -21.65 -6.59 27.72
C ALA A 75 -22.05 -7.09 29.10
N ASN A 76 -23.06 -7.93 29.13
CA ASN A 76 -23.58 -8.53 30.36
C ASN A 76 -23.45 -10.06 30.26
N ASN A 77 -23.71 -10.74 31.38
CA ASN A 77 -23.75 -12.20 31.46
C ASN A 77 -22.41 -12.89 31.15
N ILE A 78 -21.28 -12.21 31.35
CA ILE A 78 -19.95 -12.78 31.10
C ILE A 78 -19.64 -13.78 32.21
N LYS A 79 -19.44 -15.05 31.83
CA LYS A 79 -19.16 -16.13 32.76
C LYS A 79 -17.75 -16.65 32.57
N PHE A 80 -17.01 -16.70 33.66
CA PHE A 80 -15.72 -17.37 33.68
C PHE A 80 -15.90 -18.78 34.25
N LYS A 81 -15.32 -19.77 33.59
CA LYS A 81 -15.35 -21.16 34.09
C LYS A 81 -14.86 -21.18 35.54
N ASN A 82 -15.55 -21.86 36.45
CA ASN A 82 -15.22 -21.91 37.88
C ASN A 82 -15.33 -20.57 38.65
N SER A 83 -15.88 -19.51 38.05
CA SER A 83 -16.35 -18.33 38.78
C SER A 83 -17.78 -18.59 39.24
N GLN A 84 -18.10 -18.23 40.49
CA GLN A 84 -19.48 -18.22 40.98
C GLN A 84 -20.22 -16.96 40.50
N ASP A 85 -19.48 -15.91 40.20
CA ASP A 85 -20.02 -14.63 39.76
C ASP A 85 -20.21 -14.53 38.25
N VAL A 86 -21.13 -13.65 37.88
CA VAL A 86 -21.42 -13.23 36.51
C VAL A 86 -21.08 -11.76 36.39
N TYR A 87 -20.33 -11.42 35.35
CA TYR A 87 -19.78 -10.08 35.18
C TYR A 87 -20.50 -9.27 34.10
N LYS A 88 -20.54 -7.96 34.33
CA LYS A 88 -20.73 -6.93 33.31
C LYS A 88 -19.35 -6.41 32.88
N SER A 89 -19.10 -6.31 31.58
CA SER A 89 -17.90 -5.69 31.01
C SER A 89 -18.24 -4.38 30.31
N VAL A 90 -17.43 -3.35 30.53
CA VAL A 90 -17.45 -2.10 29.78
C VAL A 90 -16.09 -1.90 29.13
N ILE A 91 -16.07 -1.63 27.83
CA ILE A 91 -14.85 -1.23 27.11
C ILE A 91 -14.80 0.29 26.97
N SER A 92 -13.65 0.89 27.27
CA SER A 92 -13.38 2.32 27.04
C SER A 92 -12.08 2.46 26.25
N LEU A 93 -12.08 3.36 25.28
CA LEU A 93 -10.95 3.61 24.39
C LEU A 93 -10.45 5.03 24.63
N VAL A 94 -9.15 5.17 24.91
CA VAL A 94 -8.48 6.45 25.13
C VAL A 94 -7.38 6.59 24.09
N ASP A 95 -7.53 7.51 23.17
CA ASP A 95 -6.50 7.81 22.17
C ASP A 95 -5.39 8.66 22.81
N GLU A 96 -4.15 8.24 22.64
CA GLU A 96 -2.95 8.89 23.14
C GLU A 96 -2.28 9.75 22.05
N GLU A 97 -1.62 10.84 22.45
CA GLU A 97 -0.95 11.78 21.53
C GLU A 97 0.18 11.12 20.69
N ASN A 98 0.66 9.96 21.10
CA ASN A 98 1.73 9.20 20.44
C ASN A 98 1.22 8.20 19.36
N GLY A 99 -0.08 8.20 19.04
CA GLY A 99 -0.68 7.25 18.08
C GLY A 99 -0.96 5.86 18.67
N LYS A 100 -1.02 5.74 20.00
CA LYS A 100 -1.52 4.56 20.70
C LYS A 100 -2.97 4.76 21.11
N THR A 101 -3.68 3.67 21.28
CA THR A 101 -4.98 3.65 21.94
C THR A 101 -4.86 2.77 23.17
N THR A 102 -5.14 3.34 24.33
CA THR A 102 -5.31 2.60 25.58
C THR A 102 -6.73 2.03 25.65
N VAL A 103 -6.81 0.72 25.85
CA VAL A 103 -8.03 -0.06 25.91
C VAL A 103 -8.26 -0.45 27.36
N ILE A 104 -9.29 0.13 27.97
CA ILE A 104 -9.68 -0.13 29.36
C ILE A 104 -10.85 -1.12 29.34
N ASN A 105 -10.75 -2.22 30.09
CA ASN A 105 -11.82 -3.19 30.24
C ASN A 105 -12.23 -3.32 31.71
N THR A 106 -13.38 -2.72 32.02
CA THR A 106 -13.92 -2.68 33.38
C THR A 106 -14.89 -3.82 33.57
N LEU A 107 -14.62 -4.67 34.57
CA LEU A 107 -15.47 -5.79 34.96
C LEU A 107 -16.13 -5.48 36.30
N THR A 108 -17.44 -5.66 36.38
CA THR A 108 -18.24 -5.48 37.60
C THR A 108 -19.07 -6.73 37.85
N ASP A 109 -19.07 -7.24 39.08
CA ASP A 109 -19.90 -8.39 39.47
C ASP A 109 -21.40 -8.01 39.61
N GLN A 110 -22.22 -8.98 40.03
CA GLN A 110 -23.65 -8.77 40.26
C GLN A 110 -23.97 -7.80 41.41
N ASN A 111 -23.04 -7.63 42.36
CA ASN A 111 -23.18 -6.75 43.52
C ASN A 111 -22.71 -5.32 43.24
N GLY A 112 -22.22 -5.05 42.02
CA GLY A 112 -21.67 -3.76 41.67
C GLY A 112 -20.21 -3.56 42.08
N MET A 113 -19.53 -4.61 42.57
CA MET A 113 -18.13 -4.55 42.94
C MET A 113 -17.23 -4.72 41.71
N GLY A 114 -16.23 -3.86 41.58
CA GLY A 114 -15.23 -3.92 40.52
C GLY A 114 -14.25 -5.08 40.71
N PHE A 115 -13.98 -5.82 39.64
CA PHE A 115 -12.91 -6.82 39.60
C PHE A 115 -11.56 -6.18 39.91
N ASN A 116 -10.80 -6.74 40.84
CA ASN A 116 -9.48 -6.24 41.24
C ASN A 116 -8.58 -7.37 41.76
N SER A 117 -7.34 -7.05 42.13
CA SER A 117 -6.33 -8.01 42.62
C SER A 117 -6.73 -8.79 43.87
N ASN A 118 -7.75 -8.37 44.62
CA ASN A 118 -8.28 -9.10 45.78
C ASN A 118 -9.45 -10.04 45.43
N SER A 119 -9.89 -10.08 44.17
CA SER A 119 -10.99 -10.95 43.75
C SER A 119 -10.57 -12.43 43.85
N PRO A 120 -11.41 -13.35 44.37
CA PRO A 120 -11.07 -14.77 44.53
C PRO A 120 -10.64 -15.47 43.24
N GLU A 121 -11.15 -15.03 42.09
CA GLU A 121 -10.90 -15.55 40.75
C GLU A 121 -9.91 -14.69 39.94
N PHE A 122 -9.15 -13.82 40.62
CA PHE A 122 -8.23 -12.87 40.02
C PHE A 122 -7.32 -13.49 38.96
N ASP A 123 -6.52 -14.50 39.33
CA ASP A 123 -5.53 -15.12 38.44
C ASP A 123 -6.14 -15.57 37.10
N LYS A 124 -7.36 -16.11 37.18
CA LYS A 124 -8.07 -16.65 36.02
C LYS A 124 -8.62 -15.55 35.12
N ILE A 125 -9.31 -14.57 35.69
CA ILE A 125 -9.87 -13.44 34.92
C ILE A 125 -8.73 -12.59 34.34
N TYR A 126 -7.69 -12.33 35.13
CA TYR A 126 -6.50 -11.61 34.69
C TYR A 126 -5.85 -12.29 33.47
N THR A 127 -5.68 -13.61 33.50
CA THR A 127 -5.20 -14.39 32.34
C THR A 127 -6.09 -14.21 31.10
N PHE A 128 -7.41 -14.15 31.27
CA PHE A 128 -8.33 -13.91 30.15
C PHE A 128 -8.29 -12.49 29.61
N LEU A 129 -8.01 -11.49 30.45
CA LEU A 129 -7.80 -10.12 30.03
C LEU A 129 -6.44 -9.97 29.30
N GLN A 130 -5.41 -10.71 29.72
CA GLN A 130 -4.15 -10.81 28.96
C GLN A 130 -4.38 -11.44 27.58
N ASP A 131 -5.17 -12.50 27.46
CA ASP A 131 -5.54 -13.11 26.18
C ASP A 131 -6.29 -12.12 25.27
N LEU A 132 -7.20 -11.31 25.84
CA LEU A 132 -7.85 -10.21 25.10
C LEU A 132 -6.83 -9.20 24.57
N ALA A 133 -5.86 -8.78 25.40
CA ALA A 133 -4.82 -7.84 25.00
C ALA A 133 -3.98 -8.38 23.85
N ILE A 134 -3.49 -9.62 23.97
CA ILE A 134 -2.70 -10.32 22.95
C ILE A 134 -3.49 -10.44 21.64
N LYS A 135 -4.73 -10.92 21.70
CA LYS A 135 -5.58 -11.10 20.50
C LYS A 135 -5.92 -9.79 19.83
N THR A 136 -6.14 -8.73 20.60
CA THR A 136 -6.41 -7.40 20.06
C THR A 136 -5.19 -6.87 19.31
N LYS A 137 -4.00 -6.87 19.94
CA LYS A 137 -2.74 -6.46 19.32
C LYS A 137 -2.43 -7.27 18.06
N GLN A 138 -2.61 -8.59 18.11
CA GLN A 138 -2.45 -9.47 16.95
C GLN A 138 -3.44 -9.12 15.82
N SER A 139 -4.68 -8.79 16.15
CA SER A 139 -5.70 -8.41 15.15
C SER A 139 -5.35 -7.10 14.45
N CYS A 140 -4.80 -6.13 15.19
CA CYS A 140 -4.30 -4.87 14.64
C CYS A 140 -3.17 -5.11 13.64
N VAL A 141 -2.12 -5.85 14.04
CA VAL A 141 -0.99 -6.17 13.14
C VAL A 141 -1.42 -7.03 11.96
N ARG A 142 -2.37 -7.96 12.15
CA ARG A 142 -2.93 -8.77 11.06
C ARG A 142 -3.65 -7.90 10.03
N ASN A 143 -4.36 -6.87 10.48
CA ASN A 143 -5.00 -5.92 9.57
C ASN A 143 -3.97 -5.09 8.78
N GLU A 144 -2.92 -4.60 9.44
CA GLU A 144 -1.82 -3.92 8.75
C GLU A 144 -1.14 -4.83 7.72
N LEU A 145 -0.89 -6.11 8.06
CA LEU A 145 -0.38 -7.12 7.13
C LEU A 145 -1.30 -7.32 5.92
N LYS A 146 -2.62 -7.36 6.16
CA LYS A 146 -3.61 -7.48 5.08
C LYS A 146 -3.50 -6.29 4.12
N LEU A 147 -3.56 -5.06 4.64
CA LEU A 147 -3.43 -3.84 3.84
C LEU A 147 -2.08 -3.78 3.11
N ALA A 148 -1.02 -4.20 3.77
CA ALA A 148 0.31 -4.26 3.18
C ALA A 148 0.39 -5.26 2.01
N ASN A 149 -0.26 -6.41 2.12
CA ASN A 149 -0.33 -7.41 1.06
C ASN A 149 -1.19 -6.93 -0.12
N GLU A 150 -2.34 -6.29 0.14
CA GLU A 150 -3.17 -5.68 -0.90
C GLU A 150 -2.39 -4.63 -1.70
N ASN A 151 -1.63 -3.77 -1.00
CA ASN A 151 -0.78 -2.79 -1.67
C ASN A 151 0.34 -3.46 -2.49
N MET A 152 0.94 -4.55 -1.99
CA MET A 152 1.97 -5.29 -2.73
C MET A 152 1.41 -5.90 -4.02
N ILE A 153 0.20 -6.47 -3.99
CA ILE A 153 -0.48 -7.01 -5.17
C ILE A 153 -0.73 -5.89 -6.19
N ARG A 154 -1.23 -4.73 -5.72
CA ARG A 154 -1.47 -3.56 -6.58
C ARG A 154 -0.19 -3.10 -7.28
N LEU A 155 0.90 -2.93 -6.53
CA LEU A 155 2.20 -2.52 -7.07
C LEU A 155 2.76 -3.56 -8.05
N ALA A 156 2.64 -4.85 -7.74
CA ALA A 156 3.10 -5.93 -8.61
C ALA A 156 2.32 -5.95 -9.94
N LYS A 157 1.00 -5.74 -9.89
CA LYS A 157 0.16 -5.64 -11.08
C LYS A 157 0.55 -4.43 -11.94
N GLU A 158 0.72 -3.26 -11.32
CA GLU A 158 1.15 -2.06 -12.04
C GLU A 158 2.53 -2.26 -12.69
N ASN A 159 3.46 -2.90 -12.00
CA ASN A 159 4.78 -3.20 -12.56
C ASN A 159 4.69 -4.15 -13.76
N ALA A 160 3.87 -5.19 -13.67
CA ALA A 160 3.64 -6.12 -14.78
C ALA A 160 3.03 -5.40 -16.01
N ASP A 161 2.05 -4.51 -15.80
CA ASP A 161 1.43 -3.74 -16.87
C ASP A 161 2.44 -2.80 -17.57
N VAL A 162 3.33 -2.15 -16.80
CA VAL A 162 4.39 -1.29 -17.35
C VAL A 162 5.42 -2.12 -18.13
N GLN A 163 5.82 -3.29 -17.62
CA GLN A 163 6.71 -4.22 -18.33
C GLN A 163 6.10 -4.69 -19.66
N LEU A 164 4.79 -4.99 -19.68
CA LEU A 164 4.08 -5.35 -20.92
C LEU A 164 4.07 -4.20 -21.93
N LYS A 165 3.83 -2.96 -21.48
CA LYS A 165 3.92 -1.77 -22.34
C LYS A 165 5.32 -1.62 -22.91
N LYS A 166 6.36 -1.83 -22.11
CA LYS A 166 7.75 -1.82 -22.57
C LYS A 166 8.02 -2.90 -23.62
N GLY A 167 7.58 -4.14 -23.37
CA GLY A 167 7.72 -5.24 -24.34
C GLY A 167 7.05 -4.93 -25.69
N ASN A 168 5.86 -4.31 -25.67
CA ASN A 168 5.16 -3.89 -26.88
C ASN A 168 5.90 -2.75 -27.61
N SER A 169 6.45 -1.79 -26.87
CA SER A 169 7.26 -0.71 -27.43
C SER A 169 8.51 -1.24 -28.12
N ILE A 170 9.28 -2.11 -27.46
CA ILE A 170 10.46 -2.79 -28.02
C ILE A 170 10.09 -3.56 -29.30
N LYS A 171 8.96 -4.29 -29.30
CA LYS A 171 8.50 -5.02 -30.50
C LYS A 171 8.24 -4.08 -31.67
N SER A 172 7.62 -2.92 -31.43
CA SER A 172 7.37 -1.89 -32.44
C SER A 172 8.67 -1.27 -32.94
N TYR A 173 9.58 -0.93 -32.02
CA TYR A 173 10.91 -0.40 -32.30
C TYR A 173 11.70 -1.34 -33.22
N LEU A 174 11.79 -2.63 -32.88
CA LEU A 174 12.49 -3.63 -33.70
C LEU A 174 11.87 -3.79 -35.09
N LYS A 175 10.54 -3.71 -35.21
CA LYS A 175 9.85 -3.75 -36.51
C LYS A 175 10.20 -2.53 -37.36
N ASN A 176 10.26 -1.34 -36.76
CA ASN A 176 10.61 -0.11 -37.46
C ASN A 176 12.08 -0.12 -37.89
N ASN A 177 13.00 -0.52 -37.01
CA ASN A 177 14.42 -0.68 -37.35
C ASN A 177 14.65 -1.68 -38.49
N ASN A 178 13.98 -2.84 -38.45
CA ASN A 178 14.08 -3.81 -39.55
C ASN A 178 13.55 -3.24 -40.89
N THR A 179 12.55 -2.35 -40.83
CA THR A 179 12.03 -1.69 -42.03
C THR A 179 12.99 -0.63 -42.53
N LEU A 180 13.59 0.14 -41.62
CA LEU A 180 14.62 1.14 -41.92
C LEU A 180 15.82 0.50 -42.63
N LEU A 181 16.38 -0.58 -42.09
CA LEU A 181 17.49 -1.32 -42.70
C LEU A 181 17.18 -1.77 -44.14
N LYS A 182 15.95 -2.23 -44.40
CA LYS A 182 15.52 -2.62 -45.75
C LYS A 182 15.43 -1.42 -46.69
N LEU A 183 14.99 -0.27 -46.20
CA LEU A 183 14.89 0.96 -46.99
C LEU A 183 16.26 1.55 -47.26
N GLU A 184 17.17 1.54 -46.31
CA GLU A 184 18.56 1.98 -46.49
C GLU A 184 19.28 1.15 -47.56
N ASN A 185 19.11 -0.18 -47.53
CA ASN A 185 19.66 -1.04 -48.58
C ASN A 185 19.07 -0.71 -49.97
N LYS A 186 17.74 -0.51 -50.05
CA LYS A 186 17.10 -0.08 -51.31
C LYS A 186 17.58 1.30 -51.77
N LYS A 187 17.81 2.22 -50.84
CA LYS A 187 18.35 3.56 -51.11
C LYS A 187 19.73 3.43 -51.75
N GLN A 188 20.60 2.61 -51.18
CA GLN A 188 21.93 2.37 -51.73
C GLN A 188 21.87 1.84 -53.16
N VAL A 189 21.11 0.76 -53.41
CA VAL A 189 20.98 0.16 -54.74
C VAL A 189 20.43 1.15 -55.78
N LEU A 190 19.49 2.02 -55.40
CA LEU A 190 18.98 3.06 -56.30
C LEU A 190 19.97 4.20 -56.51
N GLY A 191 20.78 4.54 -55.49
CA GLY A 191 21.88 5.48 -55.60
C GLY A 191 22.93 5.01 -56.61
N ASP A 192 23.41 3.77 -56.47
CA ASP A 192 24.37 3.16 -57.39
C ASP A 192 23.82 3.15 -58.83
N LYS A 193 22.53 2.84 -58.99
CA LYS A 193 21.86 2.86 -60.30
C LYS A 193 21.76 4.26 -60.88
N LEU A 194 21.46 5.26 -60.06
CA LEU A 194 21.38 6.66 -60.49
C LEU A 194 22.76 7.14 -60.97
N GLU A 195 23.81 6.82 -60.24
CA GLU A 195 25.19 7.15 -60.60
C GLU A 195 25.58 6.53 -61.96
N LEU A 196 25.24 5.27 -62.19
CA LEU A 196 25.45 4.62 -63.50
C LEU A 196 24.70 5.32 -64.63
N ILE A 197 23.44 5.74 -64.41
CA ILE A 197 22.66 6.47 -65.43
C ILE A 197 23.28 7.84 -65.72
N VAL A 198 23.74 8.55 -64.68
CA VAL A 198 24.40 9.86 -64.83
C VAL A 198 25.71 9.71 -65.62
N ASN A 199 26.54 8.72 -65.27
CA ASN A 199 27.77 8.43 -66.01
C ASN A 199 27.52 8.04 -67.48
N GLN A 200 26.41 7.36 -67.78
CA GLN A 200 26.01 7.06 -69.16
C GLN A 200 25.57 8.31 -69.92
N LEU A 201 24.79 9.19 -69.28
CA LEU A 201 24.34 10.46 -69.86
C LEU A 201 25.50 11.37 -70.25
N GLU A 202 26.56 11.42 -69.44
CA GLU A 202 27.75 12.25 -69.71
C GLU A 202 28.55 11.83 -70.95
N ARG A 203 28.36 10.58 -71.42
CA ARG A 203 29.14 9.99 -72.53
C ARG A 203 28.30 9.73 -73.78
N GLU A 204 26.99 9.87 -73.69
CA GLU A 204 26.06 9.60 -74.78
C GLU A 204 25.93 10.81 -75.71
N SER A 205 25.88 10.56 -77.01
CA SER A 205 25.72 11.59 -78.04
C SER A 205 24.44 11.41 -78.87
N ASP A 206 23.82 10.23 -78.82
CA ASP A 206 22.55 9.99 -79.51
C ASP A 206 21.37 10.60 -78.74
N GLU A 207 20.66 11.54 -79.37
CA GLU A 207 19.59 12.32 -78.75
C GLU A 207 18.43 11.45 -78.23
N LYS A 208 18.13 10.35 -78.94
CA LYS A 208 17.06 9.42 -78.54
C LYS A 208 17.49 8.58 -77.34
N ALA A 209 18.75 8.15 -77.27
CA ALA A 209 19.32 7.48 -76.11
C ALA A 209 19.36 8.40 -74.88
N ILE A 210 19.72 9.67 -75.07
CA ILE A 210 19.71 10.70 -74.02
C ILE A 210 18.30 10.86 -73.42
N ASP A 211 17.24 11.01 -74.24
CA ASP A 211 15.86 11.11 -73.75
C ASP A 211 15.45 9.86 -72.93
N GLY A 212 15.82 8.67 -73.40
CA GLY A 212 15.57 7.42 -72.70
C GLY A 212 16.28 7.35 -71.33
N LEU A 213 17.53 7.79 -71.24
CA LEU A 213 18.31 7.84 -70.01
C LEU A 213 17.78 8.91 -69.04
N MET A 214 17.40 10.09 -69.53
CA MET A 214 16.79 11.15 -68.72
C MET A 214 15.49 10.69 -68.06
N LYS A 215 14.62 9.97 -68.79
CA LYS A 215 13.41 9.36 -68.22
C LYS A 215 13.73 8.36 -67.11
N LYS A 216 14.77 7.53 -67.28
CA LYS A 216 15.22 6.58 -66.24
C LYS A 216 15.79 7.30 -65.02
N LYS A 217 16.54 8.39 -65.23
CA LYS A 217 17.11 9.25 -64.18
C LYS A 217 15.99 9.79 -63.29
N ILE A 218 15.03 10.51 -63.89
CA ILE A 218 13.88 11.10 -63.18
C ILE A 218 13.10 10.04 -62.40
N LYS A 219 12.85 8.87 -63.01
CA LYS A 219 12.16 7.77 -62.33
C LYS A 219 12.93 7.27 -61.10
N THR A 220 14.26 7.20 -61.19
CA THR A 220 15.12 6.73 -60.10
C THR A 220 15.22 7.78 -58.98
N GLU A 221 15.35 9.06 -59.33
CA GLU A 221 15.33 10.18 -58.37
C GLU A 221 14.00 10.25 -57.60
N ASN A 222 12.87 10.11 -58.28
CA ASN A 222 11.55 10.09 -57.61
C ASN A 222 11.41 8.89 -56.66
N ALA A 223 11.93 7.72 -57.02
CA ALA A 223 11.95 6.55 -56.14
C ALA A 223 12.84 6.77 -54.91
N LEU A 224 14.02 7.39 -55.09
CA LEU A 224 14.92 7.76 -53.99
C LEU A 224 14.24 8.73 -53.03
N ARG A 225 13.63 9.81 -53.54
CA ARG A 225 12.91 10.79 -52.72
C ARG A 225 11.81 10.15 -51.87
N THR A 226 11.05 9.23 -52.48
CA THR A 226 10.01 8.48 -51.77
C THR A 226 10.59 7.64 -50.62
N ILE A 227 11.76 7.03 -50.81
CA ILE A 227 12.44 6.27 -49.75
C ILE A 227 12.96 7.20 -48.66
N GLU A 228 13.52 8.35 -49.03
CA GLU A 228 14.01 9.34 -48.05
C GLU A 228 12.89 9.85 -47.14
N ASP A 229 11.72 10.14 -47.70
CA ASP A 229 10.54 10.54 -46.91
C ASP A 229 10.10 9.43 -45.93
N GLN A 230 10.17 8.16 -46.35
CA GLN A 230 9.87 7.01 -45.50
C GLN A 230 10.92 6.82 -44.40
N VAL A 231 12.20 7.00 -44.71
CA VAL A 231 13.32 6.93 -43.76
C VAL A 231 13.17 8.00 -42.68
N VAL A 232 12.92 9.25 -43.05
CA VAL A 232 12.69 10.34 -42.09
C VAL A 232 11.52 10.03 -41.17
N THR A 233 10.41 9.54 -41.73
CA THR A 233 9.22 9.16 -40.94
C THR A 233 9.51 8.02 -39.97
N LEU A 234 10.27 7.00 -40.38
CA LEU A 234 10.64 5.87 -39.53
C LEU A 234 11.61 6.29 -38.41
N ASN A 235 12.60 7.12 -38.72
CA ASN A 235 13.54 7.65 -37.73
C ASN A 235 12.81 8.42 -36.63
N GLY A 236 11.82 9.25 -36.98
CA GLY A 236 10.99 9.93 -36.00
C GLY A 236 10.25 8.94 -35.07
N LYS A 237 9.66 7.87 -35.64
CA LYS A 237 8.98 6.82 -34.84
C LYS A 237 9.94 6.05 -33.94
N ILE A 238 11.16 5.79 -34.40
CA ILE A 238 12.22 5.10 -33.65
C ILE A 238 12.63 5.97 -32.46
N GLN A 239 12.92 7.25 -32.70
CA GLN A 239 13.28 8.20 -31.63
C GLN A 239 12.17 8.33 -30.57
N THR A 240 10.91 8.50 -30.99
CA THR A 240 9.78 8.55 -30.05
C THR A 240 9.66 7.27 -29.22
N ALA A 241 9.94 6.11 -29.82
CA ALA A 241 9.93 4.85 -29.09
C ALA A 241 11.06 4.77 -28.04
N GLU A 242 12.27 5.22 -28.38
CA GLU A 242 13.41 5.27 -27.44
C GLU A 242 13.16 6.20 -26.25
N GLU A 243 12.54 7.36 -26.50
CA GLU A 243 12.15 8.30 -25.44
C GLU A 243 11.07 7.70 -24.52
N ASN A 244 10.07 7.02 -25.11
CA ASN A 244 9.05 6.32 -24.35
C ASN A 244 9.63 5.18 -23.50
N ASP A 245 10.58 4.42 -24.05
CA ASP A 245 11.23 3.31 -23.33
C ASP A 245 12.03 3.80 -22.13
N LYS A 246 12.73 4.94 -22.24
CA LYS A 246 13.41 5.58 -21.10
C LYS A 246 12.42 5.97 -19.99
N GLY A 247 11.26 6.50 -20.37
CA GLY A 247 10.19 6.84 -19.41
C GLY A 247 9.63 5.59 -18.71
N LEU A 248 9.41 4.51 -19.46
CA LEU A 248 8.96 3.23 -18.91
C LEU A 248 10.01 2.62 -17.96
N ASP A 249 11.29 2.72 -18.28
CA ASP A 249 12.39 2.24 -17.43
C ASP A 249 12.46 2.95 -16.09
N SER A 250 12.34 4.28 -16.10
CA SER A 250 12.26 5.06 -14.86
C SER A 250 11.09 4.60 -13.98
N LYS A 251 9.91 4.39 -14.59
CA LYS A 251 8.72 3.92 -13.88
C LYS A 251 8.89 2.50 -13.31
N ILE A 252 9.51 1.58 -14.07
CA ILE A 252 9.81 0.21 -13.60
C ILE A 252 10.74 0.24 -12.39
N ASN A 253 11.79 1.07 -12.44
CA ASN A 253 12.75 1.20 -11.33
C ASN A 253 12.07 1.75 -10.08
N GLN A 254 11.22 2.77 -10.23
CA GLN A 254 10.43 3.32 -9.12
C GLN A 254 9.51 2.26 -8.49
N LEU A 255 8.74 1.54 -9.31
CA LEU A 255 7.82 0.50 -8.82
C LEU A 255 8.59 -0.65 -8.14
N THR A 256 9.76 -1.02 -8.69
CA THR A 256 10.61 -2.06 -8.10
C THR A 256 11.11 -1.65 -6.72
N SER A 257 11.54 -0.40 -6.54
CA SER A 257 11.95 0.14 -5.24
C SER A 257 10.78 0.14 -4.23
N GLN A 258 9.59 0.57 -4.64
CA GLN A 258 8.40 0.54 -3.80
C GLN A 258 8.01 -0.88 -3.38
N ILE A 259 8.11 -1.86 -4.29
CA ILE A 259 7.86 -3.27 -3.98
C ILE A 259 8.86 -3.80 -2.95
N GLN A 260 10.14 -3.43 -3.06
CA GLN A 260 11.17 -3.84 -2.09
C GLN A 260 10.93 -3.23 -0.70
N GLN A 261 10.59 -1.95 -0.63
CA GLN A 261 10.20 -1.28 0.61
C GLN A 261 8.98 -1.95 1.26
N GLN A 262 7.95 -2.25 0.45
CA GLN A 262 6.74 -2.93 0.90
C GLN A 262 7.04 -4.32 1.47
N ARG A 263 7.96 -5.09 0.86
CA ARG A 263 8.40 -6.39 1.36
C ARG A 263 9.08 -6.28 2.73
N SER A 264 9.97 -5.31 2.90
CA SER A 264 10.64 -5.05 4.19
C SER A 264 9.61 -4.73 5.29
N MET A 265 8.64 -3.88 4.99
CA MET A 265 7.55 -3.55 5.92
C MET A 265 6.73 -4.79 6.29
N SER A 266 6.32 -5.61 5.32
CA SER A 266 5.59 -6.85 5.59
C SER A 266 6.37 -7.83 6.47
N GLU A 267 7.68 -7.96 6.28
CA GLU A 267 8.53 -8.80 7.14
C GLU A 267 8.64 -8.25 8.57
N ASN A 268 8.76 -6.93 8.73
CA ASN A 268 8.74 -6.30 10.06
C ASN A 268 7.40 -6.52 10.78
N LEU A 269 6.29 -6.41 10.05
CA LEU A 269 4.96 -6.69 10.61
C LEU A 269 4.79 -8.16 11.00
N LYS A 270 5.31 -9.12 10.21
CA LYS A 270 5.30 -10.55 10.58
C LYS A 270 6.11 -10.81 11.85
N LYS A 271 7.26 -10.16 12.00
CA LYS A 271 8.08 -10.24 13.22
C LYS A 271 7.32 -9.67 14.42
N LYS A 272 6.70 -8.49 14.26
CA LYS A 272 5.85 -7.86 15.28
C LYS A 272 4.68 -8.75 15.68
N TYR A 273 4.00 -9.37 14.71
CA TYR A 273 2.92 -10.33 14.99
C TYR A 273 3.41 -11.51 15.84
N SER A 274 4.59 -12.04 15.50
CA SER A 274 5.17 -13.21 16.18
C SER A 274 5.70 -12.89 17.57
N SER A 275 6.11 -11.65 17.84
CA SER A 275 6.59 -11.23 19.15
C SER A 275 5.47 -11.00 20.16
N ILE A 276 4.26 -10.63 19.71
CA ILE A 276 3.10 -10.39 20.61
C ILE A 276 2.68 -11.66 21.38
N ALA A 277 2.97 -12.85 20.87
CA ALA A 277 2.62 -14.13 21.50
C ALA A 277 3.71 -14.70 22.42
N ARG A 278 4.87 -14.05 22.51
CA ARG A 278 6.01 -14.47 23.35
C ARG A 278 6.04 -13.64 24.62
#